data_AF-A0A812P847-F1
#
_entry.id   AF-A0A812P847-F1
#
_cell.length_a   1.000
_cell.length_b   1.000
_cell.length_c   1.000
_cell.angle_alpha   90.00
_cell.angle_beta   90.00
_cell.angle_gamma   90.00
#
_symmetry.space_group_name_H-M   'P 1'
#
loop_
_entity.id
_entity.type
_entity.pdbx_description
1 polymer ?
#
loop_
_entity_poly.entity_id
_entity_poly.type
_entity_poly.pdbx_seq_one_letter_code
_entity_poly.pdbx_strand_id
1 'polypeptide(L)'
;MKQRRPVFKPLSTLLGKWRAERRRSLVQDLVEKAEITSAMIEHVARQQCRAASGSVASAAAISTAGDDLSEAQKAAEQTEVAFSCQAAELGQLHFLAFPDLNWEPGPAFSHEVKEAIGLKLGMLKQFESDQGRLKATDSLGTFREKLRVANQPPDRKLLPFLAAQDTFKAQVEAKKLSDEMEAKLMPAEVEVERAETIAEPLLHFAEAALAAGQAAAEATATPKAKAKAKEKEPSKPAKSKSQKQELPSAEVVALATKHASEAAVNIQAVQKLLDQKRSNQQVLFSAPMKKVLEKVEARIRTAQKKLDRIKIAQKELRERETSTALVSDVAEKMETVSKAIKEAKSAVDAAQGEEEEALKAASKAAALAKVAISMKLLEVKRFTAEAGIQAQRSLQEHQQTLHGQGSLSEIEALKKTAAEQKENLGPWFASRKVEEAEALAEKAEQTSAPIFDDEKLASMSSMARALDIRQAGDVNQRAYKDTIDAVNQAQRMITMLQIEAKNKENAAELAAEYAKLQARLRQAEASVSHCASLPEPVQKQLILKGFIDEVESKVKAVEGKANTAEQLAKEAEENPFPEQARLAAFQFILSNLF
;
A
#
# COMPACT_ATOMS: atom_id res chain seq x y z
N MET A 1 -53.26 15.50 -40.21
CA MET A 1 -52.15 15.12 -39.30
C MET A 1 -52.69 14.16 -38.23
N LYS A 2 -52.30 12.87 -38.23
CA LYS A 2 -52.69 11.89 -37.20
C LYS A 2 -51.64 11.88 -36.08
N GLN A 3 -51.97 12.47 -34.92
CA GLN A 3 -51.12 12.43 -33.73
C GLN A 3 -51.14 11.01 -33.13
N ARG A 4 -49.98 10.37 -33.04
CA ARG A 4 -49.78 9.11 -32.32
C ARG A 4 -49.66 9.38 -30.82
N ARG A 5 -50.53 8.78 -30.01
CA ARG A 5 -50.42 8.81 -28.55
C ARG A 5 -49.26 7.91 -28.08
N PRO A 6 -48.46 8.33 -27.08
CA PRO A 6 -47.38 7.50 -26.53
C PRO A 6 -47.97 6.33 -25.73
N VAL A 7 -47.51 5.12 -26.04
CA VAL A 7 -47.85 3.90 -25.32
C VAL A 7 -47.01 3.85 -24.04
N PHE A 8 -47.63 4.11 -22.89
CA PHE A 8 -47.01 3.90 -21.59
C PHE A 8 -46.81 2.40 -21.37
N LYS A 9 -45.55 1.98 -21.18
CA LYS A 9 -45.25 0.60 -20.81
C LYS A 9 -45.65 0.37 -19.34
N PRO A 10 -46.30 -0.76 -19.02
CA PRO A 10 -46.74 -1.04 -17.66
C PRO A 10 -45.55 -1.16 -16.70
N LEU A 11 -45.72 -0.65 -15.47
CA LEU A 11 -44.69 -0.60 -14.42
C LEU A 11 -44.07 -1.98 -14.13
N SER A 12 -44.83 -3.06 -14.29
CA SER A 12 -44.38 -4.44 -14.11
C SER A 12 -43.20 -4.82 -15.03
N THR A 13 -43.17 -4.29 -16.24
CA THR A 13 -42.08 -4.56 -17.21
C THR A 13 -40.79 -3.83 -16.82
N LEU A 14 -40.90 -2.63 -16.23
CA LEU A 14 -39.75 -1.87 -15.74
C LEU A 14 -39.16 -2.52 -14.48
N LEU A 15 -40.01 -2.98 -13.55
CA LEU A 15 -39.61 -3.74 -12.36
C LEU A 15 -38.92 -5.08 -12.72
N GLY A 16 -39.41 -5.78 -13.75
CA GLY A 16 -38.79 -7.01 -14.25
C GLY A 16 -37.36 -6.78 -14.77
N LYS A 17 -37.18 -5.71 -15.56
CA LYS A 17 -35.85 -5.32 -16.07
C LYS A 17 -34.90 -4.93 -14.95
N TRP A 18 -35.35 -4.13 -13.98
CA TRP A 18 -34.51 -3.73 -12.85
C TRP A 18 -34.05 -4.92 -12.00
N ARG A 19 -34.93 -5.92 -11.75
CA ARG A 19 -34.55 -7.14 -11.04
C ARG A 19 -33.55 -7.99 -11.83
N ALA A 20 -33.69 -8.08 -13.14
CA ALA A 20 -32.75 -8.80 -14.00
C ALA A 20 -31.37 -8.10 -14.07
N GLU A 21 -31.34 -6.77 -14.11
CA GLU A 21 -30.12 -5.96 -14.03
C GLU A 21 -29.40 -6.20 -12.70
N ARG A 22 -30.13 -6.17 -11.58
CA ARG A 22 -29.58 -6.36 -10.25
C ARG A 22 -29.04 -7.78 -10.02
N ARG A 23 -29.69 -8.80 -10.60
CA ARG A 23 -29.16 -10.18 -10.57
C ARG A 23 -27.87 -10.32 -11.38
N ARG A 24 -27.79 -9.69 -12.56
CA ARG A 24 -26.55 -9.70 -13.37
C ARG A 24 -25.39 -9.02 -12.65
N SER A 25 -25.64 -7.87 -12.02
CA SER A 25 -24.63 -7.18 -11.20
C SER A 25 -24.15 -8.04 -10.02
N LEU A 26 -25.04 -8.72 -9.30
CA LEU A 26 -24.65 -9.61 -8.21
C LEU A 26 -23.83 -10.82 -8.67
N VAL A 27 -24.14 -11.40 -9.83
CA VAL A 27 -23.36 -12.50 -10.40
C VAL A 27 -21.97 -12.01 -10.81
N GLN A 28 -21.87 -10.81 -11.37
CA GLN A 28 -20.59 -10.22 -11.77
C GLN A 28 -19.69 -9.94 -10.56
N ASP A 29 -20.24 -9.39 -9.47
CA ASP A 29 -19.51 -9.20 -8.20
C ASP A 29 -19.01 -10.52 -7.61
N LEU A 30 -19.77 -11.61 -7.76
CA LEU A 30 -19.38 -12.94 -7.26
C LEU A 30 -18.26 -13.57 -8.11
N VAL A 31 -18.31 -13.38 -9.43
CA VAL A 31 -17.23 -13.82 -10.34
C VAL A 31 -15.94 -13.08 -10.04
N GLU A 32 -16.00 -11.76 -9.86
CA GLU A 32 -14.82 -10.94 -9.53
C GLU A 32 -14.21 -11.35 -8.18
N LYS A 33 -15.05 -11.63 -7.16
CA LYS A 33 -14.57 -12.16 -5.86
C LYS A 33 -13.95 -13.55 -5.98
N ALA A 34 -14.49 -14.41 -6.83
CA ALA A 34 -13.93 -15.75 -7.07
C ALA A 34 -12.58 -15.68 -7.78
N GLU A 35 -12.42 -14.78 -8.75
CA GLU A 35 -11.14 -14.54 -9.45
C GLU A 35 -10.08 -13.98 -8.50
N ILE A 36 -10.43 -13.02 -7.63
CA ILE A 36 -9.52 -12.48 -6.60
C ILE A 36 -9.09 -13.58 -5.63
N THR A 37 -10.03 -14.42 -5.19
CA THR A 37 -9.74 -15.52 -4.25
C THR A 37 -8.83 -16.57 -4.91
N SER A 38 -9.08 -16.90 -6.18
CA SER A 38 -8.23 -17.80 -6.97
C SER A 38 -6.81 -17.26 -7.11
N ALA A 39 -6.66 -15.96 -7.44
CA ALA A 39 -5.36 -15.30 -7.53
C ALA A 39 -4.61 -15.26 -6.18
N MET A 40 -5.33 -15.07 -5.06
CA MET A 40 -4.74 -15.15 -3.71
C MET A 40 -4.25 -16.57 -3.39
N ILE A 41 -5.04 -17.60 -3.71
CA ILE A 41 -4.63 -19.01 -3.52
C ILE A 41 -3.39 -19.31 -4.34
N GLU A 42 -3.35 -18.91 -5.61
CA GLU A 42 -2.20 -19.11 -6.48
C GLU A 42 -0.94 -18.38 -5.96
N HIS A 43 -1.10 -17.15 -5.44
CA HIS A 43 -0.01 -16.41 -4.83
C HIS A 43 0.53 -17.09 -3.57
N VAL A 44 -0.35 -17.58 -2.69
CA VAL A 44 0.03 -18.33 -1.48
C VAL A 44 0.74 -19.63 -1.85
N ALA A 45 0.23 -20.38 -2.82
CA ALA A 45 0.87 -21.59 -3.32
C ALA A 45 2.27 -21.30 -3.90
N ARG A 46 2.43 -20.22 -4.67
CA ARG A 46 3.73 -19.77 -5.18
C ARG A 46 4.68 -19.36 -4.05
N GLN A 47 4.19 -18.72 -2.99
CA GLN A 47 5.02 -18.38 -1.82
C GLN A 47 5.47 -19.63 -1.06
N GLN A 48 4.60 -20.61 -0.88
CA GLN A 48 4.94 -21.88 -0.23
C GLN A 48 5.93 -22.70 -1.06
N CYS A 49 5.76 -22.77 -2.39
CA CYS A 49 6.74 -23.40 -3.28
C CYS A 49 8.11 -22.70 -3.24
N ARG A 50 8.15 -21.36 -3.12
CA ARG A 50 9.39 -20.59 -2.93
C ARG A 50 10.05 -20.85 -1.56
N ALA A 51 9.25 -20.99 -0.51
CA ALA A 51 9.76 -21.32 0.82
C ALA A 51 10.34 -22.75 0.85
N ALA A 52 9.65 -23.71 0.23
CA ALA A 52 10.12 -25.09 0.11
C ALA A 52 11.40 -25.20 -0.74
N SER A 53 11.47 -24.51 -1.89
CA SER A 53 12.68 -24.50 -2.73
C SER A 53 13.87 -23.75 -2.07
N GLY A 54 13.60 -22.71 -1.27
CA GLY A 54 14.61 -22.06 -0.43
C GLY A 54 15.13 -22.95 0.70
N SER A 55 14.26 -23.77 1.30
CA SER A 55 14.64 -24.76 2.32
C SER A 55 15.51 -25.88 1.75
N VAL A 56 15.23 -26.35 0.54
CA VAL A 56 16.04 -27.38 -0.15
C VAL A 56 17.41 -26.84 -0.56
N ALA A 57 17.50 -25.56 -0.96
CA ALA A 57 18.79 -24.90 -1.21
C ALA A 57 19.62 -24.68 0.06
N SER A 58 18.98 -24.53 1.23
CA SER A 58 19.65 -24.45 2.54
C SER A 58 20.12 -25.82 3.05
N ALA A 59 19.41 -26.91 2.70
CA ALA A 59 19.80 -28.27 3.06
C ALA A 59 21.02 -28.77 2.25
N ALA A 60 21.22 -28.26 1.03
CA ALA A 60 22.38 -28.58 0.21
C ALA A 60 23.71 -27.94 0.69
N ALA A 61 23.69 -27.09 1.73
CA ALA A 61 24.85 -26.36 2.21
C ALA A 61 25.50 -26.92 3.50
N ILE A 62 25.00 -28.04 4.05
CA ILE A 62 25.59 -28.68 5.24
C ILE A 62 26.03 -30.09 4.86
N SER A 63 27.32 -30.21 4.54
CA SER A 63 28.00 -31.48 4.27
C SER A 63 28.80 -31.87 5.50
N THR A 64 28.25 -32.76 6.33
CA THR A 64 28.99 -33.76 7.11
C THR A 64 28.03 -34.81 7.69
N ALA A 65 28.34 -36.08 7.43
CA ALA A 65 27.86 -37.31 8.08
C ALA A 65 26.55 -37.98 7.58
N GLY A 66 26.66 -38.78 6.53
CA GLY A 66 26.64 -40.25 6.71
C GLY A 66 25.31 -41.01 6.82
N ASP A 67 24.19 -40.44 7.27
CA ASP A 67 22.95 -41.23 7.53
C ASP A 67 21.66 -40.64 6.93
N ASP A 68 21.76 -39.64 6.04
CA ASP A 68 20.61 -38.84 5.64
C ASP A 68 19.73 -39.42 4.51
N LEU A 69 20.11 -40.55 3.89
CA LEU A 69 19.32 -41.09 2.77
C LEU A 69 17.98 -41.67 3.25
N SER A 70 17.96 -42.29 4.43
CA SER A 70 16.72 -42.85 5.01
C SER A 70 15.81 -41.78 5.60
N GLU A 71 16.39 -40.69 6.10
CA GLU A 71 15.64 -39.54 6.63
C GLU A 71 15.08 -38.66 5.52
N ALA A 72 15.81 -38.46 4.42
CA ALA A 72 15.29 -37.81 3.21
C ALA A 72 14.15 -38.62 2.57
N GLN A 73 14.23 -39.95 2.61
CA GLN A 73 13.19 -40.84 2.10
C GLN A 73 11.94 -40.85 3.00
N LYS A 74 12.11 -40.84 4.33
CA LYS A 74 11.00 -40.62 5.28
C LYS A 74 10.37 -39.23 5.16
N ALA A 75 11.16 -38.19 4.93
CA ALA A 75 10.66 -36.83 4.74
C ALA A 75 9.85 -36.72 3.44
N ALA A 76 10.29 -37.38 2.36
CA ALA A 76 9.56 -37.48 1.10
C ALA A 76 8.23 -38.24 1.27
N GLU A 77 8.24 -39.39 1.95
CA GLU A 77 7.02 -40.17 2.27
C GLU A 77 6.05 -39.38 3.16
N GLN A 78 6.55 -38.62 4.14
CA GLN A 78 5.71 -37.77 4.99
C GLN A 78 5.10 -36.58 4.23
N THR A 79 5.82 -35.99 3.27
CA THR A 79 5.25 -34.96 2.39
C THR A 79 4.21 -35.51 1.41
N GLU A 80 4.37 -36.75 0.94
CA GLU A 80 3.40 -37.42 0.07
C GLU A 80 2.10 -37.75 0.83
N VAL A 81 2.22 -38.18 2.10
CA VAL A 81 1.08 -38.38 3.01
C VAL A 81 0.39 -37.05 3.35
N ALA A 82 1.15 -35.98 3.59
CA ALA A 82 0.58 -34.65 3.86
C ALA A 82 -0.17 -34.08 2.64
N PHE A 83 0.37 -34.25 1.43
CA PHE A 83 -0.33 -33.87 0.18
C PHE A 83 -1.58 -34.71 -0.07
N SER A 84 -1.56 -36.01 0.26
CA SER A 84 -2.72 -36.89 0.15
C SER A 84 -3.83 -36.51 1.15
N CYS A 85 -3.48 -36.18 2.39
CA CYS A 85 -4.43 -35.70 3.41
C CYS A 85 -5.05 -34.34 3.05
N GLN A 86 -4.25 -33.41 2.52
CA GLN A 86 -4.74 -32.07 2.17
C GLN A 86 -5.61 -32.08 0.89
N ALA A 87 -5.34 -32.98 -0.05
CA ALA A 87 -6.21 -33.24 -1.19
C ALA A 87 -7.55 -33.89 -0.79
N ALA A 88 -7.55 -34.74 0.25
CA ALA A 88 -8.77 -35.33 0.81
C ALA A 88 -9.64 -34.30 1.56
N GLU A 89 -9.05 -33.35 2.29
CA GLU A 89 -9.77 -32.25 2.95
C GLU A 89 -10.39 -31.26 1.94
N LEU A 90 -9.68 -30.97 0.85
CA LEU A 90 -10.22 -30.14 -0.25
C LEU A 90 -11.36 -30.85 -1.01
N GLY A 91 -11.29 -32.17 -1.14
CA GLY A 91 -12.41 -32.98 -1.65
C GLY A 91 -13.65 -32.95 -0.75
N GLN A 92 -13.46 -32.97 0.58
CA GLN A 92 -14.55 -32.87 1.55
C GLN A 92 -15.19 -31.47 1.61
N LEU A 93 -14.40 -30.40 1.51
CA LEU A 93 -14.90 -29.02 1.45
C LEU A 93 -15.72 -28.73 0.18
N HIS A 94 -15.36 -29.35 -0.95
CA HIS A 94 -16.12 -29.23 -2.19
C HIS A 94 -17.44 -30.02 -2.14
N PHE A 95 -17.46 -31.17 -1.47
CA PHE A 95 -18.66 -32.00 -1.26
C PHE A 95 -19.69 -31.32 -0.34
N LEU A 96 -19.23 -30.55 0.67
CA LEU A 96 -20.11 -29.78 1.55
C LEU A 96 -20.67 -28.51 0.91
N ALA A 97 -20.01 -27.96 -0.11
CA ALA A 97 -20.44 -26.74 -0.80
C ALA A 97 -21.45 -27.01 -1.94
N PHE A 98 -21.42 -28.20 -2.56
CA PHE A 98 -22.25 -28.53 -3.74
C PHE A 98 -22.67 -30.01 -3.77
N PRO A 99 -23.68 -30.42 -2.99
CA PRO A 99 -24.09 -31.83 -2.88
C PRO A 99 -24.80 -32.39 -4.14
N ASP A 100 -25.18 -31.54 -5.11
CA ASP A 100 -26.00 -31.94 -6.27
C ASP A 100 -25.22 -32.08 -7.60
N LEU A 101 -23.89 -31.94 -7.58
CA LEU A 101 -23.05 -32.06 -8.78
C LEU A 101 -22.25 -33.37 -8.75
N ASN A 102 -22.82 -34.41 -9.37
CA ASN A 102 -22.14 -35.67 -9.64
C ASN A 102 -21.02 -35.46 -10.67
N TRP A 103 -19.81 -35.25 -10.18
CA TRP A 103 -18.59 -35.16 -11.00
C TRP A 103 -17.68 -36.35 -10.69
N GLU A 104 -17.61 -37.32 -11.60
CA GLU A 104 -16.61 -38.39 -11.53
C GLU A 104 -15.34 -37.96 -12.30
N PRO A 105 -14.16 -37.95 -11.66
CA PRO A 105 -12.91 -37.73 -12.36
C PRO A 105 -12.52 -39.00 -13.14
N GLY A 106 -12.53 -38.91 -14.47
CA GLY A 106 -12.16 -40.00 -15.36
C GLY A 106 -10.68 -40.40 -15.25
N PRO A 107 -10.33 -41.67 -15.55
CA PRO A 107 -9.02 -42.29 -15.29
C PRO A 107 -7.84 -41.76 -16.13
N ALA A 108 -8.06 -40.79 -17.03
CA ALA A 108 -7.06 -40.32 -17.99
C ALA A 108 -5.95 -39.45 -17.37
N PHE A 109 -6.22 -38.75 -16.26
CA PHE A 109 -5.25 -37.79 -15.69
C PHE A 109 -4.10 -38.46 -14.91
N SER A 110 -4.24 -39.74 -14.55
CA SER A 110 -3.24 -40.48 -13.76
C SER A 110 -2.22 -41.25 -14.60
N HIS A 111 -2.47 -41.43 -15.91
CA HIS A 111 -1.61 -42.24 -16.79
C HIS A 111 -0.47 -41.41 -17.38
N GLU A 112 -0.72 -40.18 -17.83
CA GLU A 112 0.28 -39.33 -18.47
C GLU A 112 1.37 -38.84 -17.50
N VAL A 113 1.03 -38.66 -16.21
CA VAL A 113 2.00 -38.27 -15.17
C VAL A 113 2.89 -39.47 -14.77
N LYS A 114 2.35 -40.70 -14.81
CA LYS A 114 3.12 -41.92 -14.53
C LYS A 114 4.07 -42.29 -15.69
N GLU A 115 3.69 -42.04 -16.95
CA GLU A 115 4.58 -42.23 -18.10
C GLU A 115 5.72 -41.19 -18.15
N ALA A 116 5.46 -39.92 -17.78
CA ALA A 116 6.49 -38.89 -17.76
C ALA A 116 7.55 -39.08 -16.65
N ILE A 117 7.17 -39.67 -15.52
CA ILE A 117 8.09 -40.02 -14.42
C ILE A 117 8.84 -41.34 -14.73
N GLY A 118 8.18 -42.31 -15.36
CA GLY A 118 8.80 -43.56 -15.80
C GLY A 118 9.88 -43.37 -16.88
N LEU A 119 9.68 -42.45 -17.82
CA LEU A 119 10.68 -42.15 -18.86
C LEU A 119 11.92 -41.42 -18.31
N LYS A 120 11.78 -40.60 -17.26
CA LYS A 120 12.93 -39.92 -16.65
C LYS A 120 13.72 -40.80 -15.67
N LEU A 121 13.09 -41.78 -15.02
CA LEU A 121 13.78 -42.78 -14.21
C LEU A 121 14.43 -43.89 -15.06
N GLY A 122 13.93 -44.14 -16.27
CA GLY A 122 14.55 -45.05 -17.25
C GLY A 122 15.87 -44.53 -17.84
N MET A 123 16.05 -43.20 -17.92
CA MET A 123 17.28 -42.59 -18.44
C MET A 123 18.41 -42.47 -17.39
N LEU A 124 18.13 -42.76 -16.11
CA LEU A 124 19.14 -42.77 -15.04
C LEU A 124 19.68 -44.17 -14.70
N LYS A 125 19.31 -45.20 -15.48
CA LYS A 125 19.82 -46.58 -15.35
C LYS A 125 20.68 -47.05 -16.53
N GLN A 126 21.25 -46.11 -17.29
CA GLN A 126 22.06 -46.41 -18.49
C GLN A 126 23.50 -45.87 -18.44
N PHE A 127 24.09 -45.80 -17.25
CA PHE A 127 25.50 -45.45 -17.06
C PHE A 127 26.20 -46.41 -16.09
N GLU A 128 26.13 -47.71 -16.34
CA GLU A 128 26.99 -48.70 -15.70
C GLU A 128 27.12 -49.93 -16.60
N SER A 129 28.01 -49.83 -17.60
CA SER A 129 28.54 -51.00 -18.31
C SER A 129 29.82 -50.61 -19.06
N ASP A 130 30.84 -50.19 -18.32
CA ASP A 130 32.22 -50.14 -18.81
C ASP A 130 32.91 -51.51 -18.66
N GLN A 131 32.23 -52.57 -19.14
CA GLN A 131 32.82 -53.89 -19.32
C GLN A 131 33.46 -54.06 -20.70
N GLY A 132 33.93 -52.94 -21.28
CA GLY A 132 34.61 -52.87 -22.59
C GLY A 132 36.06 -52.37 -22.54
N ARG A 133 36.63 -52.14 -21.35
CA ARG A 133 37.97 -51.57 -21.18
C ARG A 133 39.02 -52.51 -20.58
N LEU A 134 38.68 -53.77 -20.33
CA LEU A 134 39.56 -54.79 -19.74
C LEU A 134 40.08 -55.86 -20.71
N LYS A 135 39.93 -55.68 -22.04
CA LYS A 135 40.54 -56.57 -23.06
C LYS A 135 41.54 -55.87 -24.00
N ALA A 136 41.71 -54.55 -23.85
CA ALA A 136 42.74 -53.78 -24.56
C ALA A 136 44.04 -53.62 -23.74
N THR A 137 44.01 -53.87 -22.43
CA THR A 137 45.20 -53.81 -21.57
C THR A 137 46.03 -55.09 -21.60
N ASP A 138 45.42 -56.25 -21.81
CA ASP A 138 46.14 -57.54 -21.89
C ASP A 138 46.84 -57.77 -23.24
N SER A 139 46.34 -57.15 -24.32
CA SER A 139 46.96 -57.16 -25.65
C SER A 139 48.08 -56.12 -25.80
N LEU A 140 48.07 -55.02 -25.02
CA LEU A 140 49.18 -54.08 -24.91
C LEU A 140 50.32 -54.60 -24.01
N GLY A 141 50.00 -55.42 -23.00
CA GLY A 141 51.00 -56.09 -22.15
C GLY A 141 51.89 -57.05 -22.94
N THR A 142 51.30 -57.85 -23.84
CA THR A 142 52.03 -58.84 -24.65
C THR A 142 52.83 -58.23 -25.81
N PHE A 143 52.48 -57.05 -26.30
CA PHE A 143 53.30 -56.31 -27.28
C PHE A 143 54.50 -55.61 -26.62
N ARG A 144 54.33 -55.13 -25.38
CA ARG A 144 55.39 -54.52 -24.58
C ARG A 144 56.44 -55.53 -24.10
N GLU A 145 56.01 -56.76 -23.81
CA GLU A 145 56.91 -57.87 -23.44
C GLU A 145 57.73 -58.36 -24.65
N LYS A 146 57.15 -58.37 -25.86
CA LYS A 146 57.85 -58.73 -27.10
C LYS A 146 58.85 -57.67 -27.58
N LEU A 147 58.58 -56.38 -27.35
CA LEU A 147 59.55 -55.30 -27.59
C LEU A 147 60.71 -55.31 -26.57
N ARG A 148 60.52 -55.90 -25.39
CA ARG A 148 61.56 -56.02 -24.35
C ARG A 148 62.56 -57.14 -24.64
N VAL A 149 62.14 -58.19 -25.36
CA VAL A 149 62.99 -59.32 -25.76
C VAL A 149 63.76 -59.04 -27.07
N ALA A 150 63.25 -58.17 -27.94
CA ALA A 150 63.90 -57.81 -29.21
C ALA A 150 64.93 -56.67 -29.11
N ASN A 151 64.96 -55.91 -28.01
CA ASN A 151 65.95 -54.87 -27.74
C ASN A 151 66.84 -55.28 -26.56
N GLN A 152 67.77 -56.21 -26.78
CA GLN A 152 68.90 -56.36 -25.87
C GLN A 152 69.73 -55.05 -25.88
N PRO A 153 70.01 -54.44 -24.72
CA PRO A 153 70.73 -53.17 -24.66
C PRO A 153 72.20 -53.37 -25.07
N PRO A 154 72.78 -52.53 -25.95
CA PRO A 154 74.21 -52.32 -25.92
C PRO A 154 74.56 -51.65 -24.58
N ASP A 155 75.42 -52.30 -23.81
CA ASP A 155 76.10 -51.80 -22.61
C ASP A 155 75.25 -51.09 -21.53
N ARG A 156 75.22 -51.70 -20.34
CA ARG A 156 74.79 -51.09 -19.06
C ARG A 156 75.40 -49.70 -18.76
N LYS A 157 76.42 -49.27 -19.50
CA LYS A 157 77.08 -47.95 -19.41
C LYS A 157 76.26 -46.80 -20.01
N LEU A 158 75.26 -47.05 -20.87
CA LEU A 158 74.43 -46.01 -21.50
C LEU A 158 73.10 -45.72 -20.79
N LEU A 159 72.66 -46.58 -19.86
CA LEU A 159 71.46 -46.35 -19.03
C LEU A 159 71.47 -45.01 -18.27
N PRO A 160 72.59 -44.57 -17.68
CA PRO A 160 72.66 -43.24 -17.05
C PRO A 160 72.46 -42.11 -18.05
N PHE A 161 72.91 -42.26 -19.30
CA PHE A 161 72.74 -41.26 -20.37
C PHE A 161 71.30 -41.19 -20.87
N LEU A 162 70.61 -42.32 -21.02
CA LEU A 162 69.17 -42.33 -21.35
C LEU A 162 68.34 -41.74 -20.21
N ALA A 163 68.64 -42.09 -18.95
CA ALA A 163 67.99 -41.48 -17.79
C ALA A 163 68.27 -39.96 -17.69
N ALA A 164 69.49 -39.52 -18.01
CA ALA A 164 69.86 -38.10 -18.10
C ALA A 164 69.14 -37.38 -19.25
N GLN A 165 68.98 -38.03 -20.40
CA GLN A 165 68.26 -37.47 -21.54
C GLN A 165 66.76 -37.35 -21.25
N ASP A 166 66.16 -38.35 -20.61
CA ASP A 166 64.74 -38.33 -20.22
C ASP A 166 64.49 -37.30 -19.11
N THR A 167 65.40 -37.16 -18.15
CA THR A 167 65.33 -36.08 -17.15
C THR A 167 65.52 -34.71 -17.78
N PHE A 168 66.42 -34.54 -18.76
CA PHE A 168 66.58 -33.28 -19.48
C PHE A 168 65.34 -32.93 -20.31
N LYS A 169 64.78 -33.88 -21.07
CA LYS A 169 63.51 -33.69 -21.80
C LYS A 169 62.38 -33.32 -20.85
N ALA A 170 62.26 -34.03 -19.72
CA ALA A 170 61.27 -33.69 -18.69
C ALA A 170 61.50 -32.31 -18.07
N GLN A 171 62.76 -31.87 -17.89
CA GLN A 171 63.07 -30.51 -17.44
C GLN A 171 62.70 -29.44 -18.48
N VAL A 172 62.97 -29.68 -19.77
CA VAL A 172 62.61 -28.76 -20.86
C VAL A 172 61.09 -28.66 -21.01
N GLU A 173 60.37 -29.78 -20.95
CA GLU A 173 58.90 -29.79 -20.97
C GLU A 173 58.30 -29.16 -19.72
N ALA A 174 58.88 -29.42 -18.54
CA ALA A 174 58.48 -28.77 -17.29
C ALA A 174 58.71 -27.26 -17.36
N LYS A 175 59.82 -26.81 -17.95
CA LYS A 175 60.11 -25.38 -18.16
C LYS A 175 59.12 -24.77 -19.14
N LYS A 176 58.89 -25.38 -20.30
CA LYS A 176 57.90 -24.90 -21.29
C LYS A 176 56.49 -24.82 -20.70
N LEU A 177 56.10 -25.79 -19.89
CA LEU A 177 54.83 -25.78 -19.17
C LEU A 177 54.80 -24.68 -18.10
N SER A 178 55.89 -24.51 -17.36
CA SER A 178 56.05 -23.41 -16.39
C SER A 178 55.86 -22.07 -17.08
N ASP A 179 56.53 -21.86 -18.21
CA ASP A 179 56.45 -20.62 -19.00
C ASP A 179 55.03 -20.41 -19.56
N GLU A 180 54.35 -21.46 -20.04
CA GLU A 180 52.96 -21.38 -20.53
C GLU A 180 51.96 -21.08 -19.39
N MET A 181 52.13 -21.73 -18.23
CA MET A 181 51.33 -21.50 -17.04
C MET A 181 51.55 -20.09 -16.52
N GLU A 182 52.79 -19.63 -16.45
CA GLU A 182 53.16 -18.30 -16.01
C GLU A 182 52.64 -17.21 -16.95
N ALA A 183 52.72 -17.42 -18.27
CA ALA A 183 52.13 -16.51 -19.26
C ALA A 183 50.61 -16.38 -19.13
N LYS A 184 49.91 -17.42 -18.68
CA LYS A 184 48.46 -17.40 -18.41
C LYS A 184 48.11 -16.92 -17.00
N LEU A 185 49.01 -17.11 -16.02
CA LEU A 185 48.84 -16.64 -14.65
C LEU A 185 49.03 -15.14 -14.54
N MET A 186 50.01 -14.59 -15.26
CA MET A 186 50.41 -13.18 -15.17
C MET A 186 49.23 -12.22 -15.43
N PRO A 187 48.40 -12.40 -16.49
CA PRO A 187 47.19 -11.58 -16.67
C PRO A 187 46.21 -11.71 -15.51
N ALA A 188 46.01 -12.93 -14.99
CA ALA A 188 45.08 -13.18 -13.90
C ALA A 188 45.55 -12.50 -12.59
N GLU A 189 46.84 -12.56 -12.29
CA GLU A 189 47.40 -11.89 -11.12
C GLU A 189 47.37 -10.37 -11.25
N VAL A 190 47.69 -9.83 -12.43
CA VAL A 190 47.58 -8.39 -12.69
C VAL A 190 46.15 -7.92 -12.53
N GLU A 191 45.16 -8.69 -12.97
CA GLU A 191 43.75 -8.36 -12.76
C GLU A 191 43.31 -8.49 -11.30
N VAL A 192 43.80 -9.49 -10.57
CA VAL A 192 43.56 -9.61 -9.12
C VAL A 192 44.19 -8.46 -8.36
N GLU A 193 45.43 -8.08 -8.68
CA GLU A 193 46.12 -6.93 -8.07
C GLU A 193 45.41 -5.62 -8.41
N ARG A 194 44.95 -5.43 -9.65
CA ARG A 194 44.14 -4.27 -10.01
C ARG A 194 42.82 -4.25 -9.25
N ALA A 195 42.12 -5.39 -9.21
CA ALA A 195 40.87 -5.52 -8.46
C ALA A 195 41.09 -5.25 -6.97
N GLU A 196 42.20 -5.73 -6.39
CA GLU A 196 42.58 -5.50 -5.00
C GLU A 196 42.95 -4.04 -4.75
N THR A 197 43.72 -3.41 -5.64
CA THR A 197 44.08 -1.98 -5.53
C THR A 197 42.83 -1.09 -5.62
N ILE A 198 41.87 -1.44 -6.48
CA ILE A 198 40.60 -0.73 -6.60
C ILE A 198 39.67 -1.05 -5.41
N ALA A 199 39.76 -2.25 -4.85
CA ALA A 199 38.97 -2.70 -3.71
C ALA A 199 39.59 -2.36 -2.35
N GLU A 200 40.86 -1.97 -2.28
CA GLU A 200 41.54 -1.57 -1.03
C GLU A 200 40.77 -0.46 -0.30
N PRO A 201 40.32 0.62 -0.97
CA PRO A 201 39.43 1.59 -0.36
C PRO A 201 38.13 0.98 0.17
N LEU A 202 37.56 -0.01 -0.55
CA LEU A 202 36.34 -0.70 -0.14
C LEU A 202 36.56 -1.58 1.09
N LEU A 203 37.70 -2.29 1.15
CA LEU A 203 38.09 -3.14 2.26
C LEU A 203 38.37 -2.32 3.51
N HIS A 204 39.14 -1.23 3.38
CA HIS A 204 39.36 -0.31 4.48
C HIS A 204 38.07 0.35 4.96
N PHE A 205 37.16 0.67 4.05
CA PHE A 205 35.85 1.20 4.41
C PHE A 205 34.98 0.18 5.13
N ALA A 206 34.98 -1.08 4.69
CA ALA A 206 34.27 -2.18 5.35
C ALA A 206 34.83 -2.46 6.75
N GLU A 207 36.16 -2.51 6.91
CA GLU A 207 36.83 -2.68 8.20
C GLU A 207 36.54 -1.50 9.15
N ALA A 208 36.63 -0.26 8.66
CA ALA A 208 36.32 0.92 9.45
C ALA A 208 34.85 0.95 9.88
N ALA A 209 33.95 0.51 9.01
CA ALA A 209 32.52 0.41 9.32
C ALA A 209 32.22 -0.67 10.35
N LEU A 210 32.90 -1.81 10.28
CA LEU A 210 32.80 -2.88 11.26
C LEU A 210 33.26 -2.38 12.64
N ALA A 211 34.41 -1.70 12.69
CA ALA A 211 34.94 -1.12 13.92
C ALA A 211 34.01 -0.04 14.51
N ALA A 212 33.43 0.82 13.65
CA ALA A 212 32.45 1.81 14.08
C ALA A 212 31.15 1.19 14.60
N GLY A 213 30.68 0.11 13.97
CA GLY A 213 29.50 -0.64 14.41
C GLY A 213 29.72 -1.30 15.77
N GLN A 214 30.90 -1.90 16.00
CA GLN A 214 31.27 -2.48 17.29
C GLN A 214 31.36 -1.42 18.39
N ALA A 215 31.99 -0.27 18.12
CA ALA A 215 32.07 0.83 19.07
C ALA A 215 30.69 1.40 19.45
N ALA A 216 29.76 1.49 18.48
CA ALA A 216 28.39 1.92 18.74
C ALA A 216 27.59 0.90 19.56
N ALA A 217 27.83 -0.40 19.34
CA ALA A 217 27.22 -1.48 20.13
C ALA A 217 27.72 -1.48 21.58
N GLU A 218 29.01 -1.27 21.82
CA GLU A 218 29.57 -1.16 23.17
C GLU A 218 29.04 0.08 23.91
N ALA A 219 28.91 1.22 23.22
CA ALA A 219 28.37 2.45 23.81
C ALA A 219 26.89 2.33 24.23
N THR A 220 26.10 1.49 23.55
CA THR A 220 24.68 1.27 23.87
C THR A 220 24.46 0.16 24.91
N ALA A 221 25.44 -0.73 25.13
CA ALA A 221 25.35 -1.86 26.05
C ALA A 221 25.72 -1.55 27.51
N THR A 222 25.97 -0.29 27.88
CA THR A 222 26.28 0.07 29.29
C THR A 222 25.04 0.63 30.00
N PRO A 223 24.25 -0.18 30.74
CA PRO A 223 23.10 0.33 31.48
C PRO A 223 23.57 1.14 32.71
N LYS A 224 23.03 2.35 32.84
CA LYS A 224 23.15 3.25 34.00
C LYS A 224 23.03 2.50 35.33
N ALA A 225 24.17 2.26 35.98
CA ALA A 225 24.23 2.03 37.42
C ALA A 225 24.39 3.39 38.12
N LYS A 226 23.31 3.82 38.79
CA LYS A 226 23.20 4.81 39.88
C LYS A 226 24.35 5.84 40.02
N ALA A 227 24.06 7.11 39.74
CA ALA A 227 24.74 8.22 40.41
C ALA A 227 23.76 9.36 40.73
N LYS A 228 23.58 9.56 42.04
CA LYS A 228 22.88 10.66 42.70
C LYS A 228 23.71 11.95 42.55
N ALA A 229 23.04 13.03 42.18
CA ALA A 229 23.30 14.43 42.54
C ALA A 229 24.75 14.97 42.52
N LYS A 230 25.06 15.80 41.51
CA LYS A 230 25.53 17.18 41.74
C LYS A 230 25.44 17.98 40.43
N GLU A 231 24.54 18.95 40.45
CA GLU A 231 24.31 19.96 39.42
C GLU A 231 25.57 20.83 39.29
N LYS A 232 26.22 20.80 38.12
CA LYS A 232 27.31 21.70 37.74
C LYS A 232 27.11 22.07 36.27
N GLU A 233 27.16 23.37 36.00
CA GLU A 233 26.83 24.06 34.75
C GLU A 233 27.36 23.41 33.46
N PRO A 234 26.62 23.55 32.33
CA PRO A 234 26.98 22.97 31.05
C PRO A 234 28.18 23.70 30.42
N SER A 235 29.35 23.06 30.49
CA SER A 235 30.50 23.42 29.65
C SER A 235 30.20 23.15 28.18
N LYS A 236 30.45 24.16 27.34
CA LYS A 236 30.35 24.16 25.86
C LYS A 236 30.69 22.81 25.20
N PRO A 237 29.88 22.34 24.23
CA PRO A 237 30.18 21.13 23.48
C PRO A 237 31.45 21.34 22.63
N ALA A 238 32.45 20.50 22.87
CA ALA A 238 33.63 20.39 22.03
C ALA A 238 33.20 19.94 20.62
N LYS A 239 33.42 20.79 19.61
CA LYS A 239 33.22 20.46 18.19
C LYS A 239 34.22 19.38 17.78
N SER A 240 33.89 18.10 17.98
CA SER A 240 34.59 17.01 17.30
C SER A 240 34.28 17.10 15.81
N LYS A 241 35.30 17.38 14.98
CA LYS A 241 35.21 17.25 13.52
C LYS A 241 34.92 15.78 13.19
N SER A 242 33.65 15.41 13.10
CA SER A 242 33.21 14.16 12.49
C SER A 242 33.55 14.24 11.00
N GLN A 243 34.68 13.65 10.61
CA GLN A 243 35.08 13.50 9.23
C GLN A 243 34.00 12.64 8.54
N LYS A 244 33.19 13.26 7.68
CA LYS A 244 32.13 12.61 6.92
C LYS A 244 32.82 11.68 5.93
N GLN A 245 33.00 10.41 6.27
CA GLN A 245 33.50 9.40 5.35
C GLN A 245 32.48 9.26 4.21
N GLU A 246 32.82 9.76 3.04
CA GLU A 246 32.01 9.61 1.84
C GLU A 246 32.01 8.14 1.41
N LEU A 247 30.83 7.63 1.06
CA LEU A 247 30.69 6.29 0.49
C LEU A 247 31.46 6.23 -0.84
N PRO A 248 32.13 5.11 -1.14
CA PRO A 248 32.75 4.90 -2.44
C PRO A 248 31.71 5.08 -3.55
N SER A 249 32.08 5.76 -4.65
CA SER A 249 31.13 6.05 -5.73
C SER A 249 30.66 4.76 -6.41
N ALA A 250 29.43 4.75 -6.92
CA ALA A 250 28.85 3.61 -7.64
C ALA A 250 29.73 3.15 -8.84
N GLU A 251 30.47 4.09 -9.45
CA GLU A 251 31.43 3.79 -10.52
C GLU A 251 32.60 2.93 -10.03
N VAL A 252 33.16 3.22 -8.85
CA VAL A 252 34.26 2.43 -8.25
C VAL A 252 33.78 1.01 -7.95
N VAL A 253 32.56 0.86 -7.45
CA VAL A 253 31.96 -0.46 -7.15
C VAL A 253 31.71 -1.25 -8.43
N ALA A 254 31.21 -0.62 -9.48
CA ALA A 254 30.98 -1.25 -10.78
C ALA A 254 32.32 -1.70 -11.41
N LEU A 255 33.35 -0.86 -11.34
CA LEU A 255 34.69 -1.16 -11.84
C LEU A 255 35.32 -2.35 -11.07
N ALA A 256 35.23 -2.33 -9.74
CA ALA A 256 35.69 -3.44 -8.90
C ALA A 256 34.95 -4.75 -9.22
N THR A 257 33.64 -4.68 -9.45
CA THR A 257 32.81 -5.85 -9.82
C THR A 257 33.26 -6.42 -11.17
N LYS A 258 33.51 -5.56 -12.15
CA LYS A 258 33.98 -5.95 -13.48
C LYS A 258 35.32 -6.69 -13.38
N HIS A 259 36.32 -6.08 -12.75
CA HIS A 259 37.64 -6.71 -12.61
C HIS A 259 37.62 -7.97 -11.76
N ALA A 260 36.79 -8.05 -10.71
CA ALA A 260 36.62 -9.28 -9.95
C ALA A 260 36.02 -10.41 -10.83
N SER A 261 35.10 -10.09 -11.75
CA SER A 261 34.53 -11.08 -12.67
C SER A 261 35.52 -11.56 -13.72
N GLU A 262 36.34 -10.66 -14.27
CA GLU A 262 37.43 -10.99 -15.22
C GLU A 262 38.49 -11.88 -14.55
N ALA A 263 38.93 -11.50 -13.34
CA ALA A 263 39.85 -12.28 -12.53
C ALA A 263 39.30 -13.69 -12.22
N ALA A 264 37.99 -13.81 -11.93
CA ALA A 264 37.35 -15.09 -11.68
C ALA A 264 37.40 -16.03 -12.90
N VAL A 265 37.12 -15.50 -14.09
CA VAL A 265 37.18 -16.26 -15.35
C VAL A 265 38.60 -16.73 -15.62
N ASN A 266 39.59 -15.85 -15.43
CA ASN A 266 40.99 -16.16 -15.65
C ASN A 266 41.53 -17.21 -14.66
N ILE A 267 41.22 -17.08 -13.36
CA ILE A 267 41.57 -18.10 -12.35
C ILE A 267 40.94 -19.45 -12.71
N GLN A 268 39.67 -19.48 -13.13
CA GLN A 268 38.99 -20.73 -13.52
C GLN A 268 39.62 -21.36 -14.76
N ALA A 269 40.06 -20.56 -15.74
CA ALA A 269 40.75 -21.05 -16.93
C ALA A 269 42.11 -21.70 -16.58
N VAL A 270 42.89 -21.06 -15.69
CA VAL A 270 44.14 -21.63 -15.19
C VAL A 270 43.89 -22.92 -14.41
N GLN A 271 42.88 -22.95 -13.54
CA GLN A 271 42.52 -24.14 -12.77
C GLN A 271 42.18 -25.32 -13.68
N LYS A 272 41.34 -25.10 -14.72
CA LYS A 272 41.02 -26.13 -15.72
C LYS A 272 42.27 -26.65 -16.45
N LEU A 273 43.22 -25.76 -16.76
CA LEU A 273 44.46 -26.15 -17.42
C LEU A 273 45.36 -26.96 -16.47
N LEU A 274 45.41 -26.60 -15.19
CA LEU A 274 46.13 -27.35 -14.17
C LEU A 274 45.54 -28.76 -13.99
N ASP A 275 44.21 -28.88 -13.96
CA ASP A 275 43.51 -30.16 -13.88
C ASP A 275 43.73 -31.03 -15.14
N GLN A 276 43.71 -30.43 -16.33
CA GLN A 276 44.03 -31.11 -17.59
C GLN A 276 45.48 -31.63 -17.63
N LYS A 277 46.43 -30.90 -17.03
CA LYS A 277 47.83 -31.35 -16.97
C LYS A 277 48.06 -32.41 -15.91
N ARG A 278 47.27 -32.41 -14.83
CA ARG A 278 47.27 -33.50 -13.82
C ARG A 278 46.72 -34.80 -14.38
N SER A 279 45.68 -34.76 -15.22
CA SER A 279 45.10 -35.97 -15.80
C SER A 279 46.01 -36.65 -16.84
N ASN A 280 46.93 -35.91 -17.45
CA ASN A 280 47.96 -36.45 -18.33
C ASN A 280 49.06 -37.16 -17.50
N GLN A 281 48.89 -38.46 -17.25
CA GLN A 281 49.74 -39.28 -16.38
C GLN A 281 51.26 -39.18 -16.62
N GLN A 282 51.74 -38.87 -17.82
CA GLN A 282 53.17 -38.68 -18.11
C GLN A 282 53.80 -37.50 -17.33
N VAL A 283 53.02 -36.47 -17.03
CA VAL A 283 53.46 -35.25 -16.34
C VAL A 283 53.71 -35.49 -14.84
N LEU A 284 53.03 -36.47 -14.25
CA LEU A 284 53.09 -36.77 -12.82
C LEU A 284 54.37 -37.50 -12.38
N PHE A 285 55.15 -38.07 -13.30
CA PHE A 285 56.32 -38.87 -12.91
C PHE A 285 57.61 -38.06 -12.78
N SER A 286 57.66 -36.80 -13.24
CA SER A 286 58.86 -35.97 -13.10
C SER A 286 58.79 -35.09 -11.85
N ALA A 287 59.76 -35.27 -10.94
CA ALA A 287 59.93 -34.46 -9.74
C ALA A 287 59.96 -32.92 -9.98
N PRO A 288 60.63 -32.38 -11.02
CA PRO A 288 60.63 -30.94 -11.25
C PRO A 288 59.25 -30.39 -11.61
N MET A 289 58.43 -31.14 -12.36
CA MET A 289 57.11 -30.69 -12.81
C MET A 289 56.09 -30.69 -11.68
N LYS A 290 56.19 -31.62 -10.72
CA LYS A 290 55.41 -31.57 -9.47
C LYS A 290 55.63 -30.28 -8.69
N LYS A 291 56.89 -29.86 -8.50
CA LYS A 291 57.23 -28.62 -7.77
C LYS A 291 56.66 -27.37 -8.45
N VAL A 292 56.65 -27.32 -9.79
CA VAL A 292 56.04 -26.21 -10.54
C VAL A 292 54.53 -26.19 -10.33
N LEU A 293 53.86 -27.35 -10.46
CA LEU A 293 52.41 -27.46 -10.26
C LEU A 293 51.99 -27.07 -8.84
N GLU A 294 52.76 -27.46 -7.81
CA GLU A 294 52.52 -27.08 -6.41
C GLU A 294 52.62 -25.56 -6.21
N LYS A 295 53.62 -24.90 -6.82
CA LYS A 295 53.78 -23.43 -6.76
C LYS A 295 52.62 -22.71 -7.44
N VAL A 296 52.22 -23.16 -8.63
CA VAL A 296 51.09 -22.57 -9.36
C VAL A 296 49.79 -22.75 -8.58
N GLU A 297 49.57 -23.92 -8.00
CA GLU A 297 48.39 -24.17 -7.16
C GLU A 297 48.37 -23.28 -5.91
N ALA A 298 49.51 -23.04 -5.26
CA ALA A 298 49.60 -22.11 -4.14
C ALA A 298 49.24 -20.66 -4.54
N ARG A 299 49.68 -20.21 -5.72
CA ARG A 299 49.32 -18.90 -6.28
C ARG A 299 47.82 -18.82 -6.59
N ILE A 300 47.25 -19.84 -7.24
CA ILE A 300 45.80 -19.92 -7.51
C ILE A 300 45.00 -19.83 -6.21
N ARG A 301 45.37 -20.60 -5.17
CA ARG A 301 44.68 -20.55 -3.87
C ARG A 301 44.76 -19.18 -3.22
N THR A 302 45.88 -18.48 -3.37
CA THR A 302 46.06 -17.12 -2.83
C THR A 302 45.20 -16.11 -3.60
N ALA A 303 45.22 -16.16 -4.93
CA ALA A 303 44.39 -15.32 -5.79
C ALA A 303 42.89 -15.58 -5.55
N GLN A 304 42.48 -16.83 -5.37
CA GLN A 304 41.11 -17.21 -5.04
C GLN A 304 40.66 -16.63 -3.70
N LYS A 305 41.50 -16.71 -2.65
CA LYS A 305 41.22 -16.08 -1.35
C LYS A 305 41.04 -14.57 -1.46
N LYS A 306 41.86 -13.89 -2.25
CA LYS A 306 41.73 -12.44 -2.50
C LYS A 306 40.42 -12.13 -3.23
N LEU A 307 40.10 -12.89 -4.26
CA LEU A 307 38.85 -12.76 -5.01
C LEU A 307 37.62 -12.99 -4.12
N ASP A 308 37.65 -13.97 -3.23
CA ASP A 308 36.56 -14.26 -2.31
C ASP A 308 36.37 -13.12 -1.28
N ARG A 309 37.46 -12.52 -0.79
CA ARG A 309 37.40 -11.30 0.05
C ARG A 309 36.76 -10.13 -0.69
N ILE A 310 37.15 -9.89 -1.94
CA ILE A 310 36.56 -8.82 -2.77
C ILE A 310 35.05 -9.08 -2.99
N LYS A 311 34.64 -10.33 -3.23
CA LYS A 311 33.22 -10.69 -3.39
C LYS A 311 32.42 -10.48 -2.11
N ILE A 312 32.98 -10.83 -0.95
CA ILE A 312 32.34 -10.56 0.35
C ILE A 312 32.20 -9.05 0.55
N ALA A 313 33.26 -8.27 0.35
CA ALA A 313 33.22 -6.81 0.48
C ALA A 313 32.21 -6.15 -0.48
N GLN A 314 32.12 -6.63 -1.72
CA GLN A 314 31.11 -6.17 -2.69
C GLN A 314 29.69 -6.50 -2.25
N LYS A 315 29.47 -7.70 -1.70
CA LYS A 315 28.16 -8.10 -1.16
C LYS A 315 27.78 -7.22 0.03
N GLU A 316 28.69 -7.01 0.97
CA GLU A 316 28.48 -6.16 2.14
C GLU A 316 28.16 -4.71 1.76
N LEU A 317 28.87 -4.16 0.79
CA LEU A 317 28.62 -2.79 0.32
C LEU A 317 27.23 -2.65 -0.32
N ARG A 318 26.83 -3.60 -1.17
CA ARG A 318 25.49 -3.62 -1.77
C ARG A 318 24.39 -3.77 -0.71
N GLU A 319 24.58 -4.68 0.25
CA GLU A 319 23.65 -4.83 1.38
C GLU A 319 23.59 -3.56 2.23
N ARG A 320 24.71 -2.83 2.39
CA ARG A 320 24.74 -1.55 3.11
C ARG A 320 24.01 -0.43 2.37
N GLU A 321 24.23 -0.27 1.07
CA GLU A 321 23.55 0.74 0.26
C GLU A 321 22.03 0.50 0.27
N THR A 322 21.62 -0.73 0.02
CA THR A 322 20.21 -1.12 0.05
C THR A 322 19.61 -0.93 1.43
N SER A 323 20.22 -1.46 2.50
CA SER A 323 19.72 -1.31 3.86
C SER A 323 19.62 0.15 4.32
N THR A 324 20.56 1.02 3.93
CA THR A 324 20.50 2.46 4.21
C THR A 324 19.29 3.11 3.54
N ALA A 325 19.01 2.78 2.28
CA ALA A 325 17.81 3.26 1.58
C ALA A 325 16.53 2.77 2.26
N LEU A 326 16.46 1.49 2.67
CA LEU A 326 15.29 0.92 3.34
C LEU A 326 15.00 1.60 4.69
N VAL A 327 16.04 1.92 5.47
CA VAL A 327 15.92 2.65 6.74
C VAL A 327 15.48 4.09 6.50
N SER A 328 16.05 4.77 5.48
CA SER A 328 15.66 6.13 5.10
C SER A 328 14.19 6.23 4.70
N ASP A 329 13.71 5.31 3.86
CA ASP A 329 12.30 5.25 3.44
C ASP A 329 11.36 5.16 4.65
N VAL A 330 11.72 4.33 5.64
CA VAL A 330 10.94 4.18 6.88
C VAL A 330 11.03 5.42 7.76
N ALA A 331 12.18 6.07 7.85
CA ALA A 331 12.35 7.32 8.57
C ALA A 331 11.43 8.42 8.02
N GLU A 332 11.32 8.55 6.70
CA GLU A 332 10.37 9.47 6.05
C GLU A 332 8.92 9.16 6.40
N LYS A 333 8.52 7.86 6.43
CA LYS A 333 7.17 7.48 6.88
C LYS A 333 6.94 7.77 8.35
N MET A 334 7.95 7.65 9.20
CA MET A 334 7.84 8.03 10.61
C MET A 334 7.71 9.55 10.79
N GLU A 335 8.37 10.35 9.92
CA GLU A 335 8.19 11.80 9.90
C GLU A 335 6.76 12.20 9.49
N THR A 336 6.16 11.53 8.49
CA THR A 336 4.76 11.79 8.13
C THR A 336 3.80 11.43 9.26
N VAL A 337 4.06 10.37 10.02
CA VAL A 337 3.32 10.03 11.24
C VAL A 337 3.47 11.14 12.28
N SER A 338 4.70 11.60 12.56
CA SER A 338 4.92 12.67 13.53
C SER A 338 4.21 13.98 13.13
N LYS A 339 4.21 14.31 11.83
CA LYS A 339 3.51 15.50 11.32
C LYS A 339 2.00 15.38 11.50
N ALA A 340 1.41 14.25 11.11
CA ALA A 340 -0.02 14.01 11.25
C ALA A 340 -0.48 14.01 12.72
N ILE A 341 0.35 13.51 13.65
CA ILE A 341 0.07 13.59 15.09
C ILE A 341 0.08 15.03 15.59
N LYS A 342 1.05 15.86 15.15
CA LYS A 342 1.08 17.28 15.51
C LYS A 342 -0.16 18.02 15.00
N GLU A 343 -0.57 17.76 13.76
CA GLU A 343 -1.80 18.33 13.18
C GLU A 343 -3.05 17.87 13.94
N ALA A 344 -3.15 16.57 14.25
CA ALA A 344 -4.24 16.04 15.07
C ALA A 344 -4.29 16.68 16.46
N LYS A 345 -3.13 16.86 17.11
CA LYS A 345 -3.04 17.54 18.40
C LYS A 345 -3.52 18.99 18.32
N SER A 346 -3.08 19.75 17.31
CA SER A 346 -3.56 21.12 17.13
C SER A 346 -5.06 21.21 16.85
N ALA A 347 -5.63 20.24 16.12
CA ALA A 347 -7.06 20.21 15.84
C ALA A 347 -7.89 19.91 17.11
N VAL A 348 -7.42 18.97 17.94
CA VAL A 348 -8.02 18.64 19.25
C VAL A 348 -7.91 19.84 20.20
N ASP A 349 -6.76 20.52 20.26
CA ASP A 349 -6.60 21.70 21.11
C ASP A 349 -7.50 22.87 20.66
N ALA A 350 -7.81 22.98 19.36
CA ALA A 350 -8.67 24.02 18.82
C ALA A 350 -10.18 23.75 19.00
N ALA A 351 -10.60 22.49 19.17
CA ALA A 351 -12.00 22.06 19.29
C ALA A 351 -12.94 22.61 18.18
N GLN A 352 -12.42 22.71 16.95
CA GLN A 352 -13.13 23.31 15.80
C GLN A 352 -13.93 22.29 14.96
N GLY A 353 -14.01 21.03 15.38
CA GLY A 353 -14.73 19.97 14.66
C GLY A 353 -13.92 19.30 13.52
N GLU A 354 -12.70 19.76 13.24
CA GLU A 354 -11.75 19.11 12.31
C GLU A 354 -10.94 17.97 12.98
N GLU A 355 -11.08 17.81 14.29
CA GLU A 355 -10.37 16.81 15.10
C GLU A 355 -10.57 15.36 14.60
N GLU A 356 -11.78 15.00 14.15
CA GLU A 356 -12.08 13.63 13.70
C GLU A 356 -11.32 13.29 12.40
N GLU A 357 -11.24 14.24 11.47
CA GLU A 357 -10.52 14.04 10.20
C GLU A 357 -9.02 13.98 10.44
N ALA A 358 -8.48 14.87 11.27
CA ALA A 358 -7.06 14.87 11.62
C ALA A 358 -6.64 13.59 12.37
N LEU A 359 -7.46 13.10 13.32
CA LEU A 359 -7.22 11.83 14.02
C LEU A 359 -7.28 10.61 13.09
N LYS A 360 -8.17 10.62 12.08
CA LYS A 360 -8.22 9.59 11.04
C LYS A 360 -6.97 9.63 10.16
N ALA A 361 -6.51 10.82 9.77
CA ALA A 361 -5.28 10.99 9.01
C ALA A 361 -4.05 10.47 9.77
N ALA A 362 -3.91 10.82 11.06
CA ALA A 362 -2.84 10.31 11.92
C ALA A 362 -2.90 8.78 12.07
N SER A 363 -4.09 8.21 12.28
CA SER A 363 -4.29 6.76 12.36
C SER A 363 -3.91 6.05 11.05
N LYS A 364 -4.29 6.62 9.90
CA LYS A 364 -3.95 6.10 8.57
C LYS A 364 -2.44 6.16 8.31
N ALA A 365 -1.80 7.27 8.64
CA ALA A 365 -0.35 7.42 8.52
C ALA A 365 0.39 6.36 9.37
N ALA A 366 -0.03 6.17 10.61
CA ALA A 366 0.57 5.17 11.50
C ALA A 366 0.39 3.73 10.96
N ALA A 367 -0.79 3.41 10.41
CA ALA A 367 -1.04 2.11 9.78
C ALA A 367 -0.13 1.88 8.55
N LEU A 368 0.05 2.90 7.69
CA LEU A 368 0.95 2.81 6.53
C LEU A 368 2.42 2.64 6.96
N ALA A 369 2.87 3.37 7.99
CA ALA A 369 4.22 3.22 8.54
C ALA A 369 4.44 1.81 9.11
N LYS A 370 3.45 1.25 9.82
CA LYS A 370 3.51 -0.13 10.36
C LYS A 370 3.72 -1.17 9.25
N VAL A 371 2.97 -1.05 8.16
CA VAL A 371 3.10 -1.96 7.00
C VAL A 371 4.47 -1.79 6.34
N ALA A 372 4.92 -0.55 6.13
CA ALA A 372 6.23 -0.27 5.56
C ALA A 372 7.37 -0.87 6.41
N ILE A 373 7.37 -0.65 7.73
CA ILE A 373 8.34 -1.23 8.66
C ILE A 373 8.35 -2.76 8.57
N SER A 374 7.16 -3.38 8.59
CA SER A 374 7.04 -4.85 8.55
C SER A 374 7.59 -5.43 7.25
N MET A 375 7.28 -4.79 6.12
CA MET A 375 7.78 -5.21 4.80
C MET A 375 9.31 -5.07 4.72
N LYS A 376 9.85 -3.93 5.17
CA LYS A 376 11.28 -3.64 5.13
C LYS A 376 12.09 -4.52 6.09
N LEU A 377 11.53 -4.89 7.24
CA LEU A 377 12.14 -5.87 8.15
C LEU A 377 12.28 -7.25 7.49
N LEU A 378 11.33 -7.68 6.65
CA LEU A 378 11.42 -8.95 5.93
C LEU A 378 12.51 -8.92 4.84
N GLU A 379 12.70 -7.76 4.19
CA GLU A 379 13.77 -7.55 3.22
C GLU A 379 15.15 -7.61 3.91
N VAL A 380 15.33 -6.85 5.00
CA VAL A 380 16.61 -6.76 5.73
C VAL A 380 16.99 -8.07 6.42
N LYS A 381 16.02 -8.89 6.86
CA LYS A 381 16.30 -10.23 7.44
C LYS A 381 17.04 -11.18 6.50
N ARG A 382 17.06 -10.90 5.19
CA ARG A 382 17.79 -11.70 4.20
C ARG A 382 19.26 -11.28 4.07
N PHE A 383 19.61 -10.12 4.60
CA PHE A 383 20.97 -9.63 4.59
C PHE A 383 21.78 -10.34 5.67
N THR A 384 23.00 -10.72 5.30
CA THR A 384 23.91 -11.45 6.18
C THR A 384 25.03 -10.56 6.70
N ALA A 385 25.26 -9.42 6.05
CA ALA A 385 26.26 -8.44 6.45
C ALA A 385 25.86 -7.71 7.74
N GLU A 386 26.86 -7.23 8.48
CA GLU A 386 26.68 -6.41 9.68
C GLU A 386 25.79 -5.18 9.42
N ALA A 387 25.88 -4.59 8.22
CA ALA A 387 25.01 -3.49 7.81
C ALA A 387 23.51 -3.87 7.80
N GLY A 388 23.20 -5.11 7.39
CA GLY A 388 21.85 -5.65 7.48
C GLY A 388 21.37 -5.79 8.93
N ILE A 389 22.23 -6.28 9.81
CA ILE A 389 21.93 -6.40 11.25
C ILE A 389 21.68 -5.01 11.86
N GLN A 390 22.50 -4.01 11.52
CA GLN A 390 22.33 -2.65 11.99
C GLN A 390 21.00 -2.04 11.49
N ALA A 391 20.68 -2.19 10.21
CA ALA A 391 19.40 -1.74 9.67
C ALA A 391 18.21 -2.46 10.30
N GLN A 392 18.34 -3.75 10.61
CA GLN A 392 17.30 -4.49 11.32
C GLN A 392 17.05 -3.89 12.71
N ARG A 393 18.11 -3.55 13.45
CA ARG A 393 17.99 -2.86 14.76
C ARG A 393 17.31 -1.51 14.61
N SER A 394 17.73 -0.67 13.66
CA SER A 394 17.10 0.64 13.43
C SER A 394 15.62 0.52 13.03
N LEU A 395 15.26 -0.46 12.19
CA LEU A 395 13.86 -0.73 11.86
C LEU A 395 13.05 -1.23 13.07
N GLN A 396 13.66 -2.04 13.95
CA GLN A 396 13.04 -2.46 15.21
C GLN A 396 12.86 -1.29 16.18
N GLU A 397 13.79 -0.34 16.25
CA GLU A 397 13.66 0.89 17.03
C GLU A 397 12.51 1.76 16.52
N HIS A 398 12.37 1.92 15.20
CA HIS A 398 11.20 2.58 14.61
C HIS A 398 9.91 1.83 14.90
N GLN A 399 9.93 0.49 14.85
CA GLN A 399 8.79 -0.34 15.23
C GLN A 399 8.38 -0.12 16.69
N GLN A 400 9.35 -0.08 17.61
CA GLN A 400 9.11 0.21 19.03
C GLN A 400 8.61 1.63 19.26
N THR A 401 9.14 2.61 18.53
CA THR A 401 8.66 4.00 18.58
C THR A 401 7.21 4.12 18.09
N LEU A 402 6.83 3.33 17.08
CA LEU A 402 5.46 3.31 16.58
C LEU A 402 4.50 2.57 17.53
N HIS A 403 4.89 1.41 18.06
CA HIS A 403 4.03 0.48 18.81
C HIS A 403 4.04 0.63 20.34
N GLY A 404 5.16 1.05 20.92
CA GLY A 404 5.29 1.19 22.37
C GLY A 404 4.56 2.42 22.88
N GLN A 405 5.19 3.15 23.80
CA GLN A 405 4.65 4.39 24.37
C GLN A 405 4.70 5.59 23.42
N GLY A 406 4.98 5.38 22.13
CA GLY A 406 5.12 6.46 21.16
C GLY A 406 3.82 6.75 20.42
N SER A 407 3.90 6.74 19.09
CA SER A 407 2.91 7.35 18.21
C SER A 407 1.49 6.78 18.31
N LEU A 408 1.31 5.46 18.41
CA LEU A 408 -0.03 4.87 18.52
C LEU A 408 -0.69 5.18 19.87
N SER A 409 0.06 5.11 20.96
CA SER A 409 -0.43 5.49 22.30
C SER A 409 -0.80 6.97 22.36
N GLU A 410 -0.04 7.85 21.68
CA GLU A 410 -0.36 9.28 21.60
C GLU A 410 -1.64 9.51 20.79
N ILE A 411 -1.83 8.82 19.66
CA ILE A 411 -3.08 8.89 18.89
C ILE A 411 -4.28 8.42 19.71
N GLU A 412 -4.16 7.35 20.51
CA GLU A 412 -5.22 6.88 21.39
C GLU A 412 -5.53 7.87 22.52
N ALA A 413 -4.51 8.48 23.11
CA ALA A 413 -4.67 9.54 24.10
C ALA A 413 -5.38 10.78 23.52
N LEU A 414 -5.02 11.17 22.30
CA LEU A 414 -5.70 12.28 21.59
C LEU A 414 -7.14 11.93 21.25
N LYS A 415 -7.43 10.68 20.83
CA LYS A 415 -8.82 10.22 20.62
C LYS A 415 -9.65 10.29 21.90
N LYS A 416 -9.06 9.88 23.03
CA LYS A 416 -9.70 9.98 24.33
C LYS A 416 -9.98 11.44 24.71
N THR A 417 -8.99 12.31 24.54
CA THR A 417 -9.10 13.75 24.82
C THR A 417 -10.17 14.41 23.95
N ALA A 418 -10.20 14.10 22.65
CA ALA A 418 -11.21 14.61 21.72
C ALA A 418 -12.62 14.11 22.10
N ALA A 419 -12.75 12.85 22.50
CA ALA A 419 -14.03 12.31 22.96
C ALA A 419 -14.50 13.00 24.25
N GLU A 420 -13.60 13.24 25.21
CA GLU A 420 -13.87 13.97 26.46
C GLU A 420 -14.25 15.44 26.17
N GLN A 421 -13.55 16.12 25.26
CA GLN A 421 -13.88 17.48 24.85
C GLN A 421 -15.24 17.55 24.14
N LYS A 422 -15.51 16.65 23.20
CA LYS A 422 -16.82 16.55 22.52
C LYS A 422 -17.94 16.31 23.53
N GLU A 423 -17.70 15.46 24.52
CA GLU A 423 -18.64 15.23 25.61
C GLU A 423 -18.89 16.48 26.45
N ASN A 424 -17.84 17.19 26.84
CA ASN A 424 -17.94 18.40 27.65
C ASN A 424 -18.57 19.59 26.90
N LEU A 425 -18.32 19.70 25.59
CA LEU A 425 -18.84 20.79 24.75
C LEU A 425 -20.27 20.52 24.23
N GLY A 426 -20.71 19.26 24.18
CA GLY A 426 -22.04 18.87 23.72
C GLY A 426 -23.18 19.67 24.37
N PRO A 427 -23.26 19.73 25.71
CA PRO A 427 -24.25 20.53 26.42
C PRO A 427 -24.19 22.02 26.07
N TRP A 428 -22.98 22.58 25.92
CA TRP A 428 -22.79 23.98 25.58
C TRP A 428 -23.30 24.32 24.17
N PHE A 429 -22.96 23.50 23.17
CA PHE A 429 -23.48 23.69 21.80
C PHE A 429 -25.00 23.54 21.74
N ALA A 430 -25.58 22.59 22.50
CA ALA A 430 -27.02 22.44 22.61
C ALA A 430 -27.68 23.68 23.24
N SER A 431 -27.10 24.23 24.32
CA SER A 431 -27.57 25.48 24.93
C SER A 431 -27.57 26.63 23.93
N ARG A 432 -26.47 26.81 23.18
CA ARG A 432 -26.35 27.87 22.17
C ARG A 432 -27.39 27.73 21.06
N LYS A 433 -27.73 26.50 20.65
CA LYS A 433 -28.78 26.24 19.65
C LYS A 433 -30.19 26.52 20.19
N VAL A 434 -30.43 26.25 21.47
CA VAL A 434 -31.67 26.63 22.14
C VAL A 434 -31.78 28.15 22.25
N GLU A 435 -30.70 28.84 22.63
CA GLU A 435 -30.65 30.32 22.69
C GLU A 435 -30.90 30.96 21.30
N GLU A 436 -30.35 30.38 20.23
CA GLU A 436 -30.62 30.83 18.85
C GLU A 436 -32.10 30.66 18.49
N ALA A 437 -32.72 29.52 18.84
CA ALA A 437 -34.14 29.29 18.61
C ALA A 437 -35.03 30.23 19.45
N GLU A 438 -34.67 30.49 20.71
CA GLU A 438 -35.35 31.45 21.58
C GLU A 438 -35.27 32.88 21.03
N ALA A 439 -34.10 33.31 20.56
CA ALA A 439 -33.94 34.64 19.96
C ALA A 439 -34.75 34.81 18.66
N LEU A 440 -34.84 33.75 17.84
CA LEU A 440 -35.70 33.75 16.66
C LEU A 440 -37.18 33.76 17.03
N ALA A 441 -37.56 33.03 18.08
CA ALA A 441 -38.93 33.02 18.60
C ALA A 441 -39.35 34.41 19.11
N GLU A 442 -38.51 35.07 19.90
CA GLU A 442 -38.74 36.43 20.36
C GLU A 442 -38.87 37.40 19.18
N LYS A 443 -38.00 37.27 18.17
CA LYS A 443 -38.09 38.09 16.95
C LYS A 443 -39.40 37.83 16.19
N ALA A 444 -39.86 36.58 16.09
CA ALA A 444 -41.12 36.25 15.46
C ALA A 444 -42.31 36.88 16.19
N GLU A 445 -42.33 36.86 17.53
CA GLU A 445 -43.34 37.55 18.34
C GLU A 445 -43.31 39.07 18.15
N GLN A 446 -42.12 39.67 18.12
CA GLN A 446 -41.99 41.11 17.87
C GLN A 446 -42.50 41.49 16.47
N THR A 447 -42.25 40.66 15.45
CA THR A 447 -42.77 40.88 14.09
C THR A 447 -44.26 40.62 13.97
N SER A 448 -44.81 39.74 14.80
CA SER A 448 -46.23 39.42 14.79
C SER A 448 -47.04 40.49 15.53
N ALA A 449 -46.52 41.07 16.62
CA ALA A 449 -47.24 41.99 17.51
C ALA A 449 -48.08 43.09 16.79
N PRO A 450 -47.60 43.77 15.72
CA PRO A 450 -48.42 44.77 15.01
C PRO A 450 -49.64 44.19 14.29
N ILE A 451 -49.61 42.92 13.89
CA ILE A 451 -50.68 42.20 13.19
C ILE A 451 -51.74 41.69 14.16
N PHE A 452 -51.37 41.45 15.42
CA PHE A 452 -52.26 40.93 16.46
C PHE A 452 -52.84 42.02 17.38
N ASP A 453 -52.41 43.27 17.20
CA ASP A 453 -52.87 44.44 17.95
C ASP A 453 -54.02 45.13 17.18
N ASP A 454 -55.26 44.85 17.61
CA ASP A 454 -56.48 45.36 16.97
C ASP A 454 -56.53 46.90 16.92
N GLU A 455 -55.95 47.59 17.92
CA GLU A 455 -55.90 49.05 17.97
C GLU A 455 -54.92 49.60 16.92
N LYS A 456 -53.74 48.97 16.79
CA LYS A 456 -52.79 49.32 15.72
C LYS A 456 -53.38 49.04 14.35
N LEU A 457 -53.99 47.88 14.16
CA LEU A 457 -54.71 47.55 12.93
C LEU A 457 -55.76 48.63 12.62
N ALA A 458 -56.56 49.04 13.60
CA ALA A 458 -57.58 50.08 13.45
C ALA A 458 -57.02 51.48 13.16
N SER A 459 -55.77 51.77 13.52
CA SER A 459 -55.10 53.05 13.31
C SER A 459 -54.46 53.23 11.92
N MET A 460 -54.16 52.14 11.19
CA MET A 460 -53.56 52.22 9.85
C MET A 460 -54.57 52.75 8.82
N SER A 461 -54.16 53.65 7.91
CA SER A 461 -55.07 54.21 6.88
C SER A 461 -55.60 53.11 5.95
N SER A 462 -56.86 53.17 5.49
CA SER A 462 -57.53 52.06 4.80
C SER A 462 -56.76 51.48 3.60
N MET A 463 -56.06 52.33 2.84
CA MET A 463 -55.28 51.91 1.67
C MET A 463 -53.86 51.43 2.03
N ALA A 464 -53.17 52.12 2.96
CA ALA A 464 -51.84 51.69 3.43
C ALA A 464 -51.93 50.38 4.23
N ARG A 465 -52.97 50.26 5.07
CA ARG A 465 -53.29 49.09 5.91
C ARG A 465 -53.19 47.79 5.13
N ALA A 466 -53.77 47.72 3.95
CA ALA A 466 -53.87 46.45 3.25
C ALA A 466 -52.58 46.04 2.51
N LEU A 467 -51.68 46.98 2.21
CA LEU A 467 -50.33 46.67 1.70
C LEU A 467 -49.41 46.29 2.86
N ASP A 468 -49.45 47.06 3.94
CA ASP A 468 -48.64 46.84 5.13
C ASP A 468 -49.00 45.53 5.84
N ILE A 469 -50.29 45.18 5.93
CA ILE A 469 -50.74 43.88 6.47
C ILE A 469 -50.17 42.70 5.67
N ARG A 470 -50.14 42.80 4.33
CA ARG A 470 -49.61 41.73 3.50
C ARG A 470 -48.10 41.58 3.70
N GLN A 471 -47.37 42.69 3.71
CA GLN A 471 -45.92 42.67 3.96
C GLN A 471 -45.59 42.17 5.37
N ALA A 472 -46.32 42.64 6.38
CA ALA A 472 -46.17 42.17 7.76
C ALA A 472 -46.50 40.68 7.87
N GLY A 473 -47.55 40.21 7.19
CA GLY A 473 -47.92 38.80 7.12
C GLY A 473 -46.82 37.93 6.50
N ASP A 474 -46.24 38.36 5.37
CA ASP A 474 -45.13 37.66 4.71
C ASP A 474 -43.87 37.63 5.60
N VAL A 475 -43.56 38.74 6.30
CA VAL A 475 -42.44 38.82 7.25
C VAL A 475 -42.66 37.91 8.44
N ASN A 476 -43.86 37.93 9.05
CA ASN A 476 -44.23 37.06 10.16
C ASN A 476 -44.17 35.57 9.76
N GLN A 477 -44.68 35.21 8.58
CA GLN A 477 -44.64 33.82 8.11
C GLN A 477 -43.21 33.33 7.87
N ARG A 478 -42.31 34.18 7.35
CA ARG A 478 -40.89 33.86 7.22
C ARG A 478 -40.22 33.70 8.59
N ALA A 479 -40.43 34.65 9.50
CA ALA A 479 -39.88 34.60 10.86
C ALA A 479 -40.35 33.35 11.62
N TYR A 480 -41.64 33.00 11.50
CA TYR A 480 -42.20 31.76 12.05
C TYR A 480 -41.51 30.53 11.46
N LYS A 481 -41.38 30.45 10.13
CA LYS A 481 -40.71 29.32 9.48
C LYS A 481 -39.25 29.17 9.93
N ASP A 482 -38.50 30.26 9.96
CA ASP A 482 -37.09 30.28 10.40
C ASP A 482 -36.98 29.81 11.87
N THR A 483 -37.92 30.22 12.72
CA THR A 483 -38.00 29.78 14.12
C THR A 483 -38.27 28.28 14.21
N ILE A 484 -39.26 27.76 13.49
CA ILE A 484 -39.59 26.32 13.50
C ILE A 484 -38.43 25.49 12.96
N ASP A 485 -37.72 25.96 11.94
CA ASP A 485 -36.54 25.29 11.43
C ASP A 485 -35.41 25.26 12.48
N ALA A 486 -35.18 26.35 13.21
CA ALA A 486 -34.21 26.41 14.31
C ALA A 486 -34.60 25.52 15.50
N VAL A 487 -35.89 25.51 15.88
CA VAL A 487 -36.43 24.62 16.92
C VAL A 487 -36.20 23.16 16.56
N ASN A 488 -36.52 22.77 15.33
CA ASN A 488 -36.29 21.40 14.84
C ASN A 488 -34.81 21.01 14.86
N GLN A 489 -33.90 21.93 14.53
CA GLN A 489 -32.45 21.69 14.60
C GLN A 489 -31.99 21.47 16.04
N ALA A 490 -32.38 22.35 16.97
CA ALA A 490 -32.06 22.22 18.39
C ALA A 490 -32.63 20.91 18.98
N GLN A 491 -33.87 20.55 18.62
CA GLN A 491 -34.52 19.32 19.07
C GLN A 491 -33.78 18.07 18.59
N ARG A 492 -33.36 18.03 17.32
CA ARG A 492 -32.55 16.91 16.78
C ARG A 492 -31.23 16.78 17.53
N MET A 493 -30.57 17.90 17.81
CA MET A 493 -29.31 17.92 18.55
C MET A 493 -29.48 17.42 19.99
N ILE A 494 -30.46 17.93 20.72
CA ILE A 494 -30.78 17.47 22.09
C ILE A 494 -31.09 15.97 22.09
N THR A 495 -31.90 15.50 21.13
CA THR A 495 -32.27 14.07 21.03
C THR A 495 -31.04 13.19 20.79
N MET A 496 -30.13 13.62 19.90
CA MET A 496 -28.87 12.91 19.64
C MET A 496 -28.02 12.83 20.90
N LEU A 497 -27.84 13.95 21.61
CA LEU A 497 -27.06 14.00 22.84
C LEU A 497 -27.69 13.20 23.99
N GLN A 498 -29.02 13.16 24.08
CA GLN A 498 -29.74 12.29 25.02
C GLN A 498 -29.49 10.80 24.72
N ILE A 499 -29.42 10.40 23.45
CA ILE A 499 -29.08 9.02 23.07
C ILE A 499 -27.64 8.71 23.46
N GLU A 500 -26.70 9.62 23.18
CA GLU A 500 -25.29 9.46 23.53
C GLU A 500 -25.07 9.40 25.05
N ALA A 501 -25.81 10.19 25.83
CA ALA A 501 -25.68 10.25 27.29
C ALA A 501 -26.18 8.99 28.02
N LYS A 502 -27.11 8.21 27.44
CA LYS A 502 -27.70 7.02 28.09
C LYS A 502 -26.69 5.94 28.48
N ASN A 503 -25.53 5.91 27.81
CA ASN A 503 -24.49 4.90 28.04
C ASN A 503 -23.31 5.44 28.88
N LYS A 504 -23.40 6.66 29.41
CA LYS A 504 -22.32 7.32 30.15
C LYS A 504 -22.51 7.20 31.66
N GLU A 505 -21.42 7.25 32.41
CA GLU A 505 -21.47 7.18 33.88
C GLU A 505 -22.27 8.35 34.49
N ASN A 506 -22.23 9.52 33.87
CA ASN A 506 -22.96 10.73 34.27
C ASN A 506 -24.34 10.86 33.58
N ALA A 507 -24.94 9.75 33.12
CA ALA A 507 -26.19 9.75 32.36
C ALA A 507 -27.33 10.52 33.05
N ALA A 508 -27.45 10.43 34.38
CA ALA A 508 -28.53 11.07 35.13
C ALA A 508 -28.41 12.60 35.16
N GLU A 509 -27.19 13.13 35.34
CA GLU A 509 -26.93 14.57 35.36
C GLU A 509 -27.17 15.18 33.97
N LEU A 510 -26.59 14.56 32.94
CA LEU A 510 -26.79 14.96 31.54
C LEU A 510 -28.26 14.89 31.12
N ALA A 511 -28.99 13.83 31.52
CA ALA A 511 -30.42 13.72 31.23
C ALA A 511 -31.23 14.86 31.86
N ALA A 512 -30.90 15.29 33.08
CA ALA A 512 -31.55 16.42 33.73
C ALA A 512 -31.26 17.75 33.01
N GLU A 513 -30.02 17.97 32.56
CA GLU A 513 -29.67 19.15 31.76
C GLU A 513 -30.39 19.18 30.41
N TYR A 514 -30.40 18.07 29.67
CA TYR A 514 -31.10 17.99 28.40
C TYR A 514 -32.62 18.14 28.56
N ALA A 515 -33.20 17.67 29.67
CA ALA A 515 -34.61 17.90 29.98
C ALA A 515 -34.91 19.40 30.20
N LYS A 516 -34.00 20.15 30.85
CA LYS A 516 -34.13 21.62 31.00
C LYS A 516 -34.06 22.33 29.65
N LEU A 517 -33.10 21.97 28.80
CA LEU A 517 -32.98 22.53 27.45
C LEU A 517 -34.22 22.20 26.59
N GLN A 518 -34.75 20.99 26.70
CA GLN A 518 -35.96 20.58 26.00
C GLN A 518 -37.20 21.33 26.49
N ALA A 519 -37.30 21.63 27.79
CA ALA A 519 -38.39 22.43 28.34
C ALA A 519 -38.35 23.88 27.83
N ARG A 520 -37.17 24.51 27.82
CA ARG A 520 -36.93 25.83 27.21
C ARG A 520 -37.33 25.86 25.74
N LEU A 521 -36.91 24.85 24.98
CA LEU A 521 -37.24 24.75 23.57
C LEU A 521 -38.76 24.63 23.31
N ARG A 522 -39.47 23.83 24.12
CA ARG A 522 -40.94 23.73 24.06
C ARG A 522 -41.62 25.04 24.44
N GLN A 523 -41.05 25.80 25.37
CA GLN A 523 -41.56 27.13 25.73
C GLN A 523 -41.43 28.09 24.54
N ALA A 524 -40.28 28.14 23.87
CA ALA A 524 -40.08 28.95 22.66
C ALA A 524 -41.04 28.54 21.53
N GLU A 525 -41.24 27.24 21.31
CA GLU A 525 -42.20 26.73 20.31
C GLU A 525 -43.66 27.13 20.65
N ALA A 526 -44.05 27.00 21.92
CA ALA A 526 -45.39 27.39 22.38
C ALA A 526 -45.61 28.90 22.22
N SER A 527 -44.57 29.70 22.49
CA SER A 527 -44.61 31.16 22.38
C SER A 527 -44.91 31.60 20.95
N VAL A 528 -44.32 30.98 19.92
CA VAL A 528 -44.60 31.31 18.50
C VAL A 528 -45.79 30.58 17.87
N SER A 529 -46.42 29.64 18.57
CA SER A 529 -47.51 28.83 18.01
C SER A 529 -48.70 29.66 17.51
N HIS A 530 -48.96 30.82 18.12
CA HIS A 530 -49.99 31.75 17.70
C HIS A 530 -49.62 32.53 16.41
N CYS A 531 -48.33 32.64 16.09
CA CYS A 531 -47.84 33.27 14.86
C CYS A 531 -48.04 32.39 13.62
N ALA A 532 -48.39 31.10 13.80
CA ALA A 532 -48.56 30.13 12.73
C ALA A 532 -49.73 30.47 11.79
N SER A 533 -50.77 31.10 12.33
CA SER A 533 -51.94 31.55 11.58
C SER A 533 -52.18 33.03 11.82
N LEU A 534 -52.53 33.76 10.75
CA LEU A 534 -52.96 35.15 10.89
C LEU A 534 -54.29 35.20 11.64
N PRO A 535 -54.58 36.25 12.42
CA PRO A 535 -55.89 36.44 13.03
C PRO A 535 -57.02 36.37 11.98
N GLU A 536 -58.15 35.75 12.34
CA GLU A 536 -59.30 35.61 11.44
C GLU A 536 -59.76 36.94 10.78
N PRO A 537 -59.77 38.10 11.49
CA PRO A 537 -60.09 39.39 10.87
C PRO A 537 -59.10 39.78 9.75
N VAL A 538 -57.81 39.54 9.96
CA VAL A 538 -56.75 39.81 8.98
C VAL A 538 -56.88 38.87 7.78
N GLN A 539 -57.17 37.59 8.01
CA GLN A 539 -57.44 36.63 6.94
C GLN A 539 -58.62 37.06 6.08
N LYS A 540 -59.74 37.46 6.69
CA LYS A 540 -60.93 37.96 5.97
C LYS A 540 -60.61 39.22 5.16
N GLN A 541 -59.81 40.14 5.71
CA GLN A 541 -59.38 41.35 4.99
C GLN A 541 -58.47 41.03 3.79
N LEU A 542 -57.53 40.09 3.94
CA LEU A 542 -56.66 39.66 2.85
C LEU A 542 -57.46 38.96 1.74
N ILE A 543 -58.45 38.12 2.08
CA ILE A 543 -59.35 37.49 1.11
C ILE A 543 -60.18 38.55 0.37
N LEU A 544 -60.77 39.50 1.11
CA LEU A 544 -61.56 40.59 0.53
C LEU A 544 -60.70 41.45 -0.39
N LYS A 545 -59.47 41.77 0.02
CA LYS A 545 -58.53 42.51 -0.84
C LYS A 545 -58.14 41.71 -2.07
N GLY A 546 -57.87 40.42 -1.96
CA GLY A 546 -57.60 39.57 -3.11
C GLY A 546 -58.76 39.61 -4.13
N PHE A 547 -60.00 39.61 -3.64
CA PHE A 547 -61.19 39.79 -4.48
C PHE A 547 -61.26 41.19 -5.11
N ILE A 548 -60.95 42.25 -4.35
CA ILE A 548 -60.88 43.62 -4.88
C ILE A 548 -59.80 43.75 -5.96
N ASP A 549 -58.58 43.26 -5.72
CA ASP A 549 -57.46 43.31 -6.67
C ASP A 549 -57.81 42.51 -7.95
N GLU A 550 -58.51 41.38 -7.84
CA GLU A 550 -58.99 40.61 -8.99
C GLU A 550 -60.06 41.38 -9.78
N VAL A 551 -61.03 42.01 -9.10
CA VAL A 551 -62.04 42.86 -9.75
C VAL A 551 -61.39 44.07 -10.40
N GLU A 552 -60.48 44.76 -9.73
CA GLU A 552 -59.72 45.89 -10.30
C GLU A 552 -58.90 45.47 -11.52
N SER A 553 -58.25 44.31 -11.49
CA SER A 553 -57.51 43.79 -12.64
C SER A 553 -58.44 43.50 -13.81
N LYS A 554 -59.65 42.96 -13.57
CA LYS A 554 -60.66 42.72 -14.61
C LYS A 554 -61.21 44.04 -15.15
N VAL A 555 -61.48 45.02 -14.29
CA VAL A 555 -61.93 46.36 -14.69
C VAL A 555 -60.86 47.04 -15.54
N LYS A 556 -59.59 47.07 -15.11
CA LYS A 556 -58.48 47.62 -15.91
C LYS A 556 -58.31 46.93 -17.26
N ALA A 557 -58.51 45.61 -17.32
CA ALA A 557 -58.48 44.88 -18.59
C ALA A 557 -59.64 45.29 -19.52
N VAL A 558 -60.84 45.50 -18.97
CA VAL A 558 -62.01 46.01 -19.72
C VAL A 558 -61.79 47.46 -20.15
N GLU A 559 -61.28 48.33 -19.28
CA GLU A 559 -60.92 49.73 -19.58
C GLU A 559 -59.85 49.79 -20.68
N GLY A 560 -58.83 48.94 -20.63
CA GLY A 560 -57.82 48.84 -21.69
C GLY A 560 -58.43 48.46 -23.04
N LYS A 561 -59.37 47.50 -23.06
CA LYS A 561 -60.12 47.13 -24.27
C LYS A 561 -61.02 48.27 -24.76
N ALA A 562 -61.72 48.95 -23.86
CA ALA A 562 -62.57 50.08 -24.17
C ALA A 562 -61.78 51.26 -24.76
N ASN A 563 -60.64 51.62 -24.15
CA ASN A 563 -59.73 52.65 -24.66
C ASN A 563 -59.18 52.29 -26.04
N THR A 564 -58.84 51.01 -26.27
CA THR A 564 -58.39 50.54 -27.59
C THR A 564 -59.51 50.66 -28.62
N ALA A 565 -60.75 50.28 -28.26
CA ALA A 565 -61.91 50.41 -29.12
C ALA A 565 -62.23 51.90 -29.42
N GLU A 566 -62.09 52.79 -28.45
CA GLU A 566 -62.27 54.24 -28.63
C GLU A 566 -61.20 54.82 -29.56
N GLN A 567 -59.94 54.41 -29.43
CA GLN A 567 -58.86 54.81 -30.35
C GLN A 567 -59.14 54.34 -31.78
N LEU A 568 -59.54 53.08 -31.97
CA LEU A 568 -59.91 52.55 -33.28
C LEU A 568 -61.13 53.27 -33.88
N ALA A 569 -62.10 53.67 -33.05
CA ALA A 569 -63.24 54.47 -33.50
C ALA A 569 -62.82 55.87 -33.97
N LYS A 570 -61.94 56.55 -33.24
CA LYS A 570 -61.37 57.85 -33.62
C LYS A 570 -60.56 57.76 -34.91
N GLU A 571 -59.71 56.75 -35.07
CA GLU A 571 -58.96 56.51 -36.31
C GLU A 571 -59.88 56.25 -37.51
N ALA A 572 -61.00 55.55 -37.30
CA ALA A 572 -62.00 55.29 -38.34
C ALA A 572 -62.82 56.54 -38.72
N GLU A 573 -62.99 57.51 -37.81
CA GLU A 573 -63.58 58.82 -38.12
C GLU A 573 -62.62 59.69 -38.94
N GLU A 574 -61.33 59.69 -38.61
CA GLU A 574 -60.30 60.47 -39.32
C GLU A 574 -59.99 59.91 -40.72
N ASN A 575 -60.10 58.57 -40.91
CA ASN A 575 -59.92 57.91 -42.21
C ASN A 575 -61.17 57.11 -42.59
N PRO A 576 -62.16 57.69 -43.31
CA PRO A 576 -63.37 56.99 -43.69
C PRO A 576 -63.05 55.86 -44.68
N PHE A 577 -62.96 54.64 -44.16
CA PHE A 577 -62.77 53.43 -44.95
C PHE A 577 -63.94 53.20 -45.93
N PRO A 578 -63.70 52.51 -47.08
CA PRO A 578 -64.77 52.07 -47.97
C PRO A 578 -65.78 51.18 -47.22
N GLU A 579 -67.05 51.26 -47.60
CA GLU A 579 -68.22 50.76 -46.86
C GLU A 579 -68.10 49.29 -46.38
N GLN A 580 -67.40 48.44 -47.12
CA GLN A 580 -67.16 47.03 -46.76
C GLN A 580 -66.18 46.84 -45.59
N ALA A 581 -65.19 47.72 -45.43
CA ALA A 581 -64.25 47.68 -44.32
C ALA A 581 -64.88 48.20 -43.01
N ARG A 582 -65.92 49.04 -43.10
CA ARG A 582 -66.67 49.53 -41.92
C ARG A 582 -67.40 48.39 -41.19
N LEU A 583 -68.03 47.46 -41.92
CA LEU A 583 -68.73 46.31 -41.33
C LEU A 583 -67.75 45.34 -40.63
N ALA A 584 -66.58 45.10 -41.23
CA ALA A 584 -65.55 44.25 -40.63
C ALA A 584 -64.95 44.87 -39.35
N ALA A 585 -64.69 46.18 -39.35
CA ALA A 585 -64.24 46.90 -38.16
C ALA A 585 -65.28 46.87 -37.05
N PHE A 586 -66.57 47.07 -37.37
CA PHE A 586 -67.66 47.02 -36.40
C PHE A 586 -67.81 45.63 -35.76
N GLN A 587 -67.67 44.56 -36.55
CA GLN A 587 -67.73 43.19 -36.07
C GLN A 587 -66.54 42.84 -35.16
N PHE A 588 -65.33 43.32 -35.49
CA PHE A 588 -64.13 43.18 -34.66
C PHE A 588 -64.24 43.94 -33.32
N ILE A 589 -64.82 45.13 -33.34
CA ILE A 589 -65.07 45.92 -32.12
C ILE A 589 -66.06 45.18 -31.20
N LEU A 590 -67.16 44.66 -31.76
CA LEU A 590 -68.15 43.90 -30.98
C LEU A 590 -67.57 42.60 -30.37
N SER A 591 -66.72 41.87 -31.10
CA SER A 591 -66.08 40.64 -30.59
C SER A 591 -65.00 40.87 -29.51
N ASN A 592 -64.51 42.10 -29.35
CA ASN A 592 -63.55 42.42 -28.28
C ASN A 592 -64.23 42.97 -27.02
N LEU A 593 -65.44 43.55 -27.16
CA LEU A 593 -66.23 44.12 -26.07
C LEU A 593 -67.10 43.09 -25.34
N PHE A 594 -67.61 42.08 -26.04
CA PHE A 594 -68.42 40.98 -25.50
C PHE A 594 -67.62 39.67 -25.52
#